data_AF-A0A8T5L5L0-F1
#
_entry.id   AF-A0A8T5L5L0-F1
#
_cell.length_a   1.000
_cell.length_b   1.000
_cell.length_c   1.000
_cell.angle_alpha   90.00
_cell.angle_beta   90.00
_cell.angle_gamma   90.00
#
_symmetry.space_group_name_H-M   'P 1'
#
loop_
_entity.id
_entity.type
_entity.pdbx_description
1 polymer ?
#
loop_
_entity_poly.entity_id
_entity_poly.type
_entity_poly.pdbx_seq_one_letter_code
_entity_poly.pdbx_strand_id
1 'polypeptide(L)' 'MKNKKITKNTQLSEVLQINPDASEVLFEIGLTCIGCPMATAETLEQGCKAHGMKDKQIEMLIKKLNK' A
#
# COMPACT_ATOMS: atom_id res chain seq x y z
N MET A 1 18.01 8.48 8.18
CA MET A 1 17.40 7.28 7.57
C MET A 1 16.53 7.77 6.43
N LYS A 2 16.68 7.20 5.22
CA LYS A 2 16.19 7.81 3.98
C LYS A 2 14.66 7.91 3.97
N ASN A 3 14.12 9.11 3.74
CA ASN A 3 12.74 9.36 3.32
C ASN A 3 12.42 8.54 2.06
N LYS A 4 12.10 7.25 2.22
CA LYS A 4 11.63 6.41 1.12
C LYS A 4 10.20 6.86 0.82
N LYS A 5 9.98 7.45 -0.34
CA LYS A 5 8.63 7.82 -0.81
C LYS A 5 7.90 6.53 -1.21
N ILE A 6 6.66 6.35 -0.76
CA ILE A 6 5.81 5.24 -1.18
C ILE A 6 5.40 5.48 -2.64
N THR A 7 5.50 4.45 -3.47
CA THR A 7 5.12 4.48 -4.88
C THR A 7 4.29 3.23 -5.21
N LYS A 8 3.72 3.19 -6.41
CA LYS A 8 3.01 2.02 -6.94
C LYS A 8 3.83 0.73 -6.92
N ASN A 9 5.15 0.84 -7.05
CA ASN A 9 6.08 -0.28 -7.08
C ASN A 9 6.60 -0.66 -5.67
N THR A 10 6.23 0.10 -4.63
CA THR A 10 6.62 -0.23 -3.26
C THR A 10 5.90 -1.52 -2.86
N GLN A 11 6.64 -2.47 -2.31
CA GLN A 11 6.05 -3.69 -1.77
C GLN A 11 5.16 -3.37 -0.58
N LEU A 12 4.03 -4.06 -0.45
CA LEU A 12 3.12 -3.90 0.67
C LEU A 12 3.82 -4.10 2.03
N SER A 13 4.79 -5.01 2.10
CA SER A 13 5.64 -5.23 3.27
C SER A 13 6.51 -4.02 3.65
N GLU A 14 7.00 -3.26 2.66
CA GLU A 14 7.77 -2.05 2.91
C GLU A 14 6.90 -0.83 3.22
N VAL A 15 5.63 -0.81 2.78
CA VAL A 15 4.72 0.31 3.03
C VAL A 15 4.58 0.57 4.53
N LEU A 16 4.35 -0.47 5.34
CA LEU A 16 4.24 -0.34 6.80
C LEU A 16 5.57 0.03 7.48
N GLN A 17 6.70 -0.35 6.89
CA GLN A 17 8.02 0.05 7.42
C GLN A 17 8.31 1.52 7.16
N ILE A 18 7.80 2.06 6.05
CA ILE A 18 7.96 3.46 5.66
C ILE A 18 6.96 4.34 6.41
N ASN A 19 5.71 3.90 6.50
CA ASN A 19 4.63 4.61 7.16
C ASN A 19 3.81 3.62 8.02
N PRO A 20 4.02 3.58 9.35
CA PRO A 20 3.25 2.69 10.23
C PRO A 20 1.75 3.03 10.28
N ASP A 21 1.37 4.29 10.06
CA ASP A 21 -0.03 4.75 9.97
C ASP A 21 -0.72 4.29 8.67
N ALA A 22 0.05 3.76 7.69
CA ALA A 22 -0.52 3.17 6.49
C ALA A 22 -1.44 1.98 6.79
N SER A 23 -1.28 1.33 7.95
CA SER A 23 -2.13 0.22 8.38
C SER A 23 -3.61 0.60 8.41
N GLU A 24 -3.96 1.77 8.95
CA GLU A 24 -5.34 2.27 9.00
C GLU A 24 -5.88 2.55 7.59
N VAL A 25 -5.09 3.26 6.77
CA VAL A 25 -5.47 3.62 5.40
C VAL A 25 -5.67 2.38 4.52
N LEU A 26 -4.83 1.35 4.69
CA LEU A 26 -4.94 0.09 3.95
C LEU A 26 -6.12 -0.75 4.45
N PHE A 27 -6.45 -0.68 5.74
CA PHE A 27 -7.64 -1.33 6.29
C PHE A 27 -8.93 -0.74 5.71
N GLU A 28 -9.02 0.59 5.59
CA GLU A 28 -10.19 1.28 5.01
C GLU A 28 -10.50 0.85 3.58
N ILE A 29 -9.49 0.47 2.79
CA ILE A 29 -9.65 0.03 1.40
C ILE A 29 -9.78 -1.50 1.26
N GLY A 30 -9.87 -2.23 2.37
CA GLY A 30 -10.05 -3.68 2.39
C GLY A 30 -8.76 -4.48 2.14
N LEU A 31 -7.59 -3.84 2.22
CA LEU A 31 -6.27 -4.50 2.19
C LEU A 31 -5.87 -5.02 3.59
N THR A 32 -6.82 -5.65 4.29
CA THR A 32 -6.60 -6.26 5.62
C THR A 32 -5.61 -7.45 5.58
N CYS A 33 -5.32 -7.98 4.39
CA CYS A 33 -4.42 -9.12 4.22
C CYS A 33 -2.92 -8.83 4.36
N ILE A 34 -2.48 -7.66 4.88
CA ILE A 34 -1.04 -7.35 5.01
C ILE A 34 -0.27 -8.35 5.91
N GLY A 35 -0.97 -9.12 6.76
CA GLY A 35 -0.38 -10.23 7.51
C GLY A 35 -0.32 -11.57 6.75
N CYS A 36 -0.90 -11.67 5.55
CA CYS A 36 -0.88 -12.87 4.73
C CYS A 36 0.44 -12.93 3.94
N PRO A 37 1.21 -14.02 4.01
CA PRO A 37 2.52 -14.11 3.37
C PRO A 37 2.50 -13.91 1.84
N MET A 38 1.35 -14.15 1.21
CA MET A 38 1.14 -13.87 -0.22
C MET A 38 1.05 -12.36 -0.51
N ALA A 39 0.29 -11.61 0.29
CA ALA A 39 0.07 -10.17 0.08
C ALA A 39 1.33 -9.33 0.35
N THR A 40 2.23 -9.81 1.21
CA THR A 40 3.49 -9.12 1.53
C THR A 40 4.52 -9.13 0.40
N ALA A 41 4.39 -10.04 -0.56
CA ALA A 41 5.27 -10.15 -1.72
C ALA A 41 4.79 -9.30 -2.91
N GLU A 42 3.55 -8.82 -2.88
CA GLU A 42 2.97 -8.03 -3.95
C GLU A 42 3.35 -6.54 -3.85
N THR A 43 3.34 -5.86 -4.99
CA THR A 43 3.42 -4.39 -5.02
C THR A 43 2.09 -3.76 -4.61
N LEU A 44 2.13 -2.52 -4.11
CA LEU A 44 0.94 -1.76 -3.76
C LEU A 44 -0.06 -1.71 -4.93
N GLU A 45 0.42 -1.49 -6.16
CA GLU A 45 -0.44 -1.46 -7.35
C GLU A 45 -1.10 -2.80 -7.62
N GLN A 46 -0.35 -3.92 -7.54
CA GLN A 46 -0.91 -5.25 -7.77
C GLN A 46 -1.97 -5.60 -6.74
N GLY A 47 -1.68 -5.37 -5.45
CA GLY A 47 -2.65 -5.61 -4.38
C GLY A 47 -3.90 -4.76 -4.56
N CYS A 48 -3.76 -3.47 -4.88
CA CYS A 48 -4.91 -2.61 -5.15
C CYS A 48 -5.73 -3.06 -6.38
N LYS A 49 -5.06 -3.46 -7.47
CA LYS A 49 -5.72 -3.94 -8.69
C LYS A 49 -6.42 -5.28 -8.49
N ALA A 50 -5.86 -6.19 -7.69
CA ALA A 50 -6.48 -7.47 -7.32
C ALA A 50 -7.81 -7.26 -6.57
N HIS A 51 -7.94 -6.14 -5.86
CA HIS A 51 -9.16 -5.71 -5.18
C HIS A 51 -10.05 -4.77 -6.02
N GLY A 52 -9.78 -4.64 -7.33
CA GLY A 52 -10.61 -3.88 -8.27
C GLY A 52 -10.43 -2.36 -8.24
N MET A 53 -9.38 -1.85 -7.59
CA MET A 53 -9.09 -0.42 -7.59
C MET A 53 -8.54 0.03 -8.95
N LYS A 54 -8.97 1.20 -9.41
CA LYS A 54 -8.48 1.84 -10.63
C LYS A 54 -7.25 2.69 -10.36
N ASP A 55 -6.42 2.96 -11.38
CA ASP A 55 -5.19 3.75 -11.24
C ASP A 55 -5.40 5.09 -10.51
N LYS A 56 -6.50 5.80 -10.77
CA LYS A 56 -6.83 7.04 -10.04
C LYS A 56 -6.99 6.85 -8.53
N GLN A 57 -7.58 5.74 -8.09
CA GLN A 57 -7.75 5.45 -6.67
C GLN A 57 -6.41 5.08 -6.03
N ILE A 58 -5.55 4.37 -6.77
CA ILE A 58 -4.19 4.02 -6.35
C ILE A 58 -3.33 5.29 -6.20
N GLU A 59 -3.44 6.25 -7.13
CA GLU A 59 -2.75 7.53 -7.01
C GLU A 59 -3.21 8.35 -5.80
N MET A 60 -4.51 8.37 -5.51
CA MET A 60 -5.04 9.02 -4.31
C MET A 60 -4.55 8.35 -3.03
N LEU A 61 -4.51 7.01 -3.02
CA LEU A 61 -3.96 6.23 -1.91
C LEU A 61 -2.49 6.56 -1.68
N ILE A 62 -1.66 6.52 -2.73
CA ILE A 62 -0.23 6.87 -2.62
C ILE A 62 -0.03 8.29 -2.07
N LYS A 63 -0.87 9.25 -2.49
CA LYS A 63 -0.83 10.61 -1.94
C LYS A 63 -1.17 10.65 -0.46
N LYS A 64 -2.16 9.87 -0.01
CA LYS A 64 -2.50 9.75 1.41
C LYS A 64 -1.36 9.11 2.21
N LEU A 65 -0.75 8.06 1.68
CA LEU A 65 0.32 7.29 2.33
C LEU A 65 1.64 8.08 2.47
N ASN A 66 1.86 9.10 1.65
CA ASN A 66 3.05 9.96 1.70
C ASN A 66 2.82 11.31 2.40
N LYS A 67 1.65 11.52 3.02
CA LYS A 67 1.43 12.65 3.93
C LYS A 67 2.02 12.33 5.30
#